data_AF-A0A813NV31-F1
#
_entry.id   AF-A0A813NV31-F1
#
_cell.length_a   1.000
_cell.length_b   1.000
_cell.length_c   1.000
_cell.angle_alpha   90.00
_cell.angle_beta   90.00
_cell.angle_gamma   90.00
#
_symmetry.space_group_name_H-M   'P 1'
#
loop_
_entity.id
_entity.type
_entity.pdbx_description
1 polymer ?
#
loop_
_entity_poly.entity_id
_entity_poly.type
_entity_poly.pdbx_seq_one_letter_code
_entity_poly.pdbx_strand_id
1 'polypeptide(L)'
;MLLLFFETEPSTSSSTPATILSISPSSTSTTTSSTTSTSTSTSTTISTSSTTSSSTSTTTSTSSSSSTTTSTTTASTLSSPSTTSTSTSTSSSIATSTTTASSPSTTTSPSSSTSTTTSTTTSSSTTMSTTSAIACNLFFDQTTYSAGAKPWSVSVGDVNNDNKPDIIVTNYDTNSINVLLNTGSGTFNAQITYLVGTQPGSVAVVDVNNDNKPDIIVANSGSNNVGVLLNTGSGIFNTQTTYSVGTNPLSVTVVDVNNDNQPDIIVANYKSNTVSVLLNTGSGTFNAQTNYSISSGPLSVAVVDVNSDSKPDIIVANYDSSSVSVLLNTGSGTFNAQITYSVTSGPYSVAVVDVNNDNQPDIIVANFDSNNVGVLLNAGSGTFNAQTTYSAGASPVSVTVVDVNSDSNPDIIVTNFLSDNVDVLLNTGTGTFNAQITYSVGTNPISIAVVDVNSDNKPDITFSNSGSDSVGVLLHC
;
A
#
# COMPACT_ATOMS: atom_id res chain seq x y z
N MET A 1 73.84 -24.06 -21.51
CA MET A 1 72.57 -23.37 -21.76
C MET A 1 72.60 -22.12 -20.88
N LEU A 2 73.20 -20.99 -21.29
CA LEU A 2 73.07 -20.24 -22.57
C LEU A 2 71.60 -19.81 -22.74
N LEU A 3 71.16 -18.54 -22.77
CA LEU A 3 71.80 -17.20 -22.76
C LEU A 3 70.99 -16.22 -21.84
N LEU A 4 71.30 -14.92 -21.62
CA LEU A 4 72.54 -14.10 -21.43
C LEU A 4 72.13 -12.58 -21.38
N PHE A 5 72.51 -11.81 -20.34
CA PHE A 5 72.52 -10.31 -20.12
C PHE A 5 71.63 -9.35 -20.96
N PHE A 6 71.09 -8.24 -20.44
CA PHE A 6 71.81 -7.12 -19.81
C PHE A 6 70.99 -6.22 -18.86
N GLU A 7 71.73 -5.44 -18.07
CA GLU A 7 71.30 -4.37 -17.15
C GLU A 7 72.28 -3.19 -17.33
N THR A 8 71.80 -1.93 -17.38
CA THR A 8 72.47 -0.67 -16.92
C THR A 8 71.74 0.61 -17.39
N GLU A 9 71.25 1.40 -16.43
CA GLU A 9 71.11 2.87 -16.46
C GLU A 9 72.52 3.55 -16.47
N PRO A 10 72.75 4.87 -16.81
CA PRO A 10 72.07 6.01 -16.15
C PRO A 10 71.99 7.38 -16.90
N SER A 11 71.52 8.41 -16.14
CA SER A 11 71.82 9.87 -16.24
C SER A 11 70.93 10.74 -17.17
N THR A 12 70.60 12.02 -16.88
CA THR A 12 70.74 12.88 -15.66
C THR A 12 69.90 14.17 -15.76
N SER A 13 69.19 14.56 -14.69
CA SER A 13 68.77 15.95 -14.36
C SER A 13 67.91 16.73 -15.39
N SER A 14 67.28 17.89 -15.09
CA SER A 14 67.27 18.74 -13.90
C SER A 14 65.87 19.38 -13.67
N SER A 15 65.71 20.07 -12.54
CA SER A 15 64.46 20.73 -12.11
C SER A 15 64.44 22.24 -12.39
N THR A 16 63.27 22.81 -12.74
CA THR A 16 62.79 24.12 -12.24
C THR A 16 61.28 24.32 -12.51
N PRO A 17 60.57 25.20 -11.76
CA PRO A 17 59.10 25.27 -11.75
C PRO A 17 58.50 26.37 -12.64
N ALA A 18 57.19 26.29 -12.90
CA ALA A 18 56.40 27.35 -13.52
C ALA A 18 55.35 27.91 -12.55
N THR A 19 55.49 29.19 -12.18
CA THR A 19 54.56 29.96 -11.34
C THR A 19 53.25 30.22 -12.08
N ILE A 20 52.10 30.10 -11.40
CA ILE A 20 50.86 30.78 -11.80
C ILE A 20 50.64 31.94 -10.82
N LEU A 21 50.61 33.16 -11.35
CA LEU A 21 50.41 34.39 -10.57
C LEU A 21 48.95 34.83 -10.64
N SER A 22 48.40 35.31 -9.52
CA SER A 22 47.08 35.93 -9.47
C SER A 22 47.04 37.28 -10.19
N ILE A 23 45.92 37.59 -10.85
CA ILE A 23 45.61 38.94 -11.34
C ILE A 23 44.20 39.31 -10.92
N SER A 24 44.09 40.36 -10.11
CA SER A 24 42.82 41.04 -9.79
C SER A 24 42.72 42.34 -10.60
N PRO A 25 41.54 42.72 -11.12
CA PRO A 25 41.30 44.08 -11.58
C PRO A 25 40.82 44.96 -10.42
N SER A 26 41.47 46.11 -10.21
CA SER A 26 41.12 47.09 -9.18
C SER A 26 40.27 48.25 -9.73
N SER A 27 39.33 48.71 -8.92
CA SER A 27 38.36 49.79 -9.14
C SER A 27 38.90 51.15 -9.58
N THR A 28 38.06 51.91 -10.30
CA THR A 28 37.83 53.35 -10.04
C THR A 28 36.35 53.71 -10.20
N SER A 29 35.90 54.73 -9.45
CA SER A 29 34.55 55.31 -9.45
C SER A 29 34.51 56.58 -10.34
N THR A 30 33.43 57.34 -10.57
CA THR A 30 32.10 57.53 -9.93
C THR A 30 30.96 57.52 -11.00
N THR A 31 29.67 57.87 -10.83
CA THR A 31 28.90 58.62 -9.79
C THR A 31 27.40 58.28 -9.84
N THR A 32 26.70 58.39 -8.69
CA THR A 32 25.24 58.68 -8.52
C THR A 32 24.19 58.19 -9.53
N SER A 33 23.29 57.33 -9.06
CA SER A 33 21.85 57.67 -8.92
C SER A 33 21.16 56.67 -7.97
N SER A 34 20.35 57.17 -7.03
CA SER A 34 19.65 56.36 -6.02
C SER A 34 18.13 56.47 -6.17
N THR A 35 17.43 55.34 -6.25
CA THR A 35 15.97 55.28 -6.22
C THR A 35 15.49 54.53 -4.98
N THR A 36 14.95 55.27 -4.02
CA THR A 36 14.38 54.72 -2.77
C THR A 36 12.89 54.41 -2.96
N SER A 37 12.49 53.14 -2.86
CA SER A 37 11.09 52.73 -2.85
C SER A 37 10.48 52.90 -1.45
N THR A 38 9.77 54.03 -1.24
CA THR A 38 9.05 54.28 0.01
C THR A 38 7.74 53.48 0.08
N SER A 39 7.66 52.50 0.99
CA SER A 39 6.40 51.89 1.40
C SER A 39 5.84 52.62 2.64
N THR A 40 4.64 53.19 2.52
CA THR A 40 3.97 53.89 3.63
C THR A 40 3.10 52.93 4.44
N SER A 41 3.64 52.41 5.54
CA SER A 41 2.88 51.65 6.54
C SER A 41 2.25 52.57 7.59
N THR A 42 0.97 52.89 7.43
CA THR A 42 0.19 53.61 8.45
C THR A 42 -0.06 52.71 9.66
N SER A 43 0.59 53.02 10.78
CA SER A 43 0.27 52.43 12.09
C SER A 43 -0.86 53.22 12.77
N THR A 44 -1.87 52.52 13.28
CA THR A 44 -2.95 53.10 14.07
C THR A 44 -3.22 52.23 15.29
N THR A 45 -2.65 52.61 16.44
CA THR A 45 -2.83 51.90 17.71
C THR A 45 -3.97 52.55 18.52
N ILE A 46 -5.08 51.83 18.72
CA ILE A 46 -6.06 52.14 19.77
C ILE A 46 -6.43 50.84 20.50
N SER A 47 -6.35 50.86 21.82
CA SER A 47 -6.66 49.74 22.71
C SER A 47 -7.94 50.03 23.49
N THR A 48 -8.79 49.02 23.76
CA THR A 48 -9.46 48.86 25.08
C THR A 48 -10.14 47.50 25.28
N SER A 49 -9.76 46.86 26.37
CA SER A 49 -10.46 45.96 27.31
C SER A 49 -11.96 45.60 27.19
N SER A 50 -12.22 44.36 27.66
CA SER A 50 -13.22 43.95 28.68
C SER A 50 -14.69 43.59 28.34
N THR A 51 -14.93 42.26 28.34
CA THR A 51 -15.91 41.49 29.16
C THR A 51 -17.45 41.54 28.96
N THR A 52 -18.00 40.32 29.02
CA THR A 52 -19.28 39.86 29.67
C THR A 52 -20.66 40.03 29.00
N SER A 53 -21.28 38.85 28.80
CA SER A 53 -22.68 38.48 29.16
C SER A 53 -23.86 38.78 28.22
N SER A 54 -24.48 37.68 27.75
CA SER A 54 -25.93 37.36 27.67
C SER A 54 -26.96 38.51 27.65
N SER A 55 -28.00 38.48 26.81
CA SER A 55 -29.03 37.42 26.85
C SER A 55 -30.09 37.52 25.73
N THR A 56 -30.97 36.52 25.63
CA THR A 56 -32.03 36.34 24.63
C THR A 56 -33.25 37.26 24.84
N SER A 57 -33.89 37.72 23.75
CA SER A 57 -35.36 37.87 23.67
C SER A 57 -35.88 38.02 22.23
N THR A 58 -37.08 37.50 21.99
CA THR A 58 -37.79 37.44 20.69
C THR A 58 -38.90 38.49 20.56
N THR A 59 -39.15 39.01 19.35
CA THR A 59 -40.50 39.42 18.92
C THR A 59 -40.75 39.23 17.41
N THR A 60 -41.83 38.51 17.11
CA THR A 60 -42.64 38.53 15.88
C THR A 60 -43.40 39.87 15.74
N SER A 61 -44.02 40.31 14.63
CA SER A 61 -44.10 39.93 13.19
C SER A 61 -45.13 40.87 12.52
N THR A 62 -45.06 41.16 11.21
CA THR A 62 -46.30 41.34 10.38
C THR A 62 -46.07 41.31 8.87
N SER A 63 -47.00 40.63 8.19
CA SER A 63 -47.21 40.41 6.75
C SER A 63 -47.49 41.63 5.87
N SER A 64 -47.08 41.57 4.59
CA SER A 64 -47.93 41.59 3.37
C SER A 64 -47.04 41.81 2.12
N SER A 65 -47.39 41.45 0.89
CA SER A 65 -48.70 41.18 0.26
C SER A 65 -48.64 40.06 -0.81
N SER A 66 -49.77 39.73 -1.44
CA SER A 66 -49.95 38.58 -2.35
C SER A 66 -50.42 38.96 -3.76
N SER A 67 -50.21 38.05 -4.72
CA SER A 67 -51.01 37.96 -5.95
C SER A 67 -51.11 36.50 -6.41
N THR A 68 -52.17 36.17 -7.17
CA THR A 68 -52.62 34.78 -7.41
C THR A 68 -53.13 34.63 -8.85
N THR A 69 -52.93 33.45 -9.46
CA THR A 69 -53.60 33.03 -10.71
C THR A 69 -53.85 31.52 -10.71
N THR A 70 -54.98 31.08 -11.30
CA THR A 70 -55.48 29.70 -11.19
C THR A 70 -56.27 29.25 -12.43
N SER A 71 -55.95 28.07 -12.98
CA SER A 71 -56.80 27.18 -13.82
C SER A 71 -56.00 25.88 -14.09
N THR A 72 -56.35 24.64 -13.71
CA THR A 72 -57.48 23.75 -14.08
C THR A 72 -57.50 23.29 -15.56
N THR A 73 -57.59 22.00 -15.95
CA THR A 73 -57.24 20.67 -15.35
C THR A 73 -57.42 19.55 -16.42
N THR A 74 -57.12 18.27 -16.08
CA THR A 74 -57.28 16.99 -16.87
C THR A 74 -56.13 16.63 -17.82
N ALA A 75 -55.71 15.37 -18.00
CA ALA A 75 -55.77 14.09 -17.23
C ALA A 75 -54.54 13.23 -17.66
N SER A 76 -54.10 12.09 -17.09
CA SER A 76 -54.77 10.97 -16.40
C SER A 76 -53.74 10.01 -15.72
N THR A 77 -54.16 9.22 -14.70
CA THR A 77 -53.73 7.83 -14.32
C THR A 77 -52.25 7.37 -14.41
N LEU A 78 -51.65 6.63 -13.47
CA LEU A 78 -52.18 5.87 -12.31
C LEU A 78 -51.12 5.61 -11.20
N SER A 79 -51.57 5.58 -9.93
CA SER A 79 -51.08 4.79 -8.77
C SER A 79 -49.58 4.61 -8.46
N SER A 80 -49.17 5.15 -7.30
CA SER A 80 -48.14 4.58 -6.41
C SER A 80 -48.65 4.60 -4.95
N PRO A 81 -48.55 3.51 -4.16
CA PRO A 81 -48.86 3.53 -2.74
C PRO A 81 -47.59 3.58 -1.86
N SER A 82 -47.37 4.69 -1.17
CA SER A 82 -46.34 4.80 -0.12
C SER A 82 -46.88 4.30 1.22
N THR A 83 -46.31 3.23 1.78
CA THR A 83 -46.70 2.71 3.10
C THR A 83 -45.72 3.16 4.19
N THR A 84 -46.16 4.08 5.05
CA THR A 84 -45.49 4.38 6.32
C THR A 84 -45.90 3.35 7.37
N SER A 85 -44.94 2.69 8.01
CA SER A 85 -45.18 1.81 9.16
C SER A 85 -44.09 1.99 10.23
N THR A 86 -44.52 2.37 11.43
CA THR A 86 -43.67 2.51 12.62
C THR A 86 -43.30 1.15 13.20
N SER A 87 -42.02 0.93 13.50
CA SER A 87 -41.53 -0.26 14.21
C SER A 87 -41.30 0.06 15.70
N THR A 88 -42.11 -0.52 16.58
CA THR A 88 -41.86 -0.52 18.03
C THR A 88 -40.92 -1.65 18.42
N SER A 89 -39.82 -1.35 19.11
CA SER A 89 -38.89 -2.34 19.65
C SER A 89 -39.43 -3.02 20.91
N THR A 90 -39.49 -4.35 20.90
CA THR A 90 -39.82 -5.18 22.07
C THR A 90 -38.59 -5.94 22.54
N SER A 91 -37.99 -5.49 23.64
CA SER A 91 -36.86 -6.17 24.28
C SER A 91 -37.31 -7.41 25.06
N SER A 92 -36.77 -8.58 24.73
CA SER A 92 -37.00 -9.83 25.48
C SER A 92 -35.92 -10.04 26.54
N SER A 93 -36.27 -9.94 27.81
CA SER A 93 -35.39 -10.28 28.94
C SER A 93 -35.68 -11.70 29.45
N ILE A 94 -34.63 -12.51 29.61
CA ILE A 94 -34.72 -13.83 30.24
C ILE A 94 -34.45 -13.66 31.74
N ALA A 95 -35.41 -14.08 32.56
CA ALA A 95 -35.33 -13.96 34.02
C ALA A 95 -34.80 -15.24 34.66
N THR A 96 -33.72 -15.11 35.45
CA THR A 96 -33.16 -16.21 36.25
C THR A 96 -34.03 -16.46 37.48
N SER A 97 -34.52 -17.69 37.66
CA SER A 97 -35.28 -18.08 38.85
C SER A 97 -34.38 -18.74 39.90
N THR A 98 -34.45 -18.26 41.14
CA THR A 98 -33.83 -18.90 42.31
C THR A 98 -34.90 -19.56 43.17
N THR A 99 -34.65 -20.81 43.58
CA THR A 99 -35.50 -21.55 44.52
C THR A 99 -34.69 -21.95 45.75
N THR A 100 -35.24 -21.66 46.93
CA THR A 100 -34.64 -22.02 48.22
C THR A 100 -35.32 -23.25 48.82
N ALA A 101 -34.54 -24.11 49.47
CA ALA A 101 -35.03 -25.23 50.27
C ALA A 101 -34.10 -25.41 51.49
N SER A 102 -34.64 -25.92 52.60
CA SER A 102 -34.00 -25.87 53.92
C SER A 102 -33.86 -27.25 54.58
N SER A 103 -32.73 -27.42 55.31
CA SER A 103 -32.49 -28.16 56.57
C SER A 103 -33.53 -29.18 57.11
N PRO A 104 -33.11 -30.28 57.78
CA PRO A 104 -32.07 -30.26 58.83
C PRO A 104 -31.12 -31.50 58.90
N SER A 105 -30.44 -31.68 60.03
CA SER A 105 -29.32 -32.59 60.29
C SER A 105 -29.61 -33.64 61.40
N THR A 106 -28.79 -34.70 61.52
CA THR A 106 -28.04 -35.10 62.76
C THR A 106 -27.33 -36.48 62.72
N THR A 107 -26.08 -36.51 63.21
CA THR A 107 -25.34 -37.59 63.95
C THR A 107 -25.40 -39.08 63.59
N THR A 108 -24.24 -39.72 63.39
CA THR A 108 -23.58 -40.69 64.34
C THR A 108 -22.22 -41.21 63.80
N SER A 109 -21.43 -41.91 64.63
CA SER A 109 -20.04 -42.34 64.37
C SER A 109 -19.86 -43.89 64.53
N PRO A 110 -18.64 -44.46 64.68
CA PRO A 110 -17.83 -44.94 63.56
C PRO A 110 -17.47 -46.45 63.64
N SER A 111 -17.08 -47.08 62.52
CA SER A 111 -16.39 -48.39 62.54
C SER A 111 -15.55 -48.64 61.28
N SER A 112 -14.47 -49.40 61.42
CA SER A 112 -13.53 -49.74 60.34
C SER A 112 -13.59 -51.22 59.97
N SER A 113 -13.66 -51.52 58.68
CA SER A 113 -13.29 -52.82 58.10
C SER A 113 -12.83 -52.65 56.66
N THR A 114 -11.89 -53.49 56.23
CA THR A 114 -11.18 -53.39 54.94
C THR A 114 -11.59 -54.54 54.02
N SER A 115 -11.42 -54.33 52.71
CA SER A 115 -11.48 -55.36 51.64
C SER A 115 -12.92 -55.77 51.23
N THR A 116 -13.27 -55.94 49.95
CA THR A 116 -12.49 -55.83 48.69
C THR A 116 -13.37 -55.23 47.60
N THR A 117 -12.88 -54.23 46.84
CA THR A 117 -13.61 -53.65 45.70
C THR A 117 -12.91 -53.96 44.39
N THR A 118 -13.60 -54.65 43.48
CA THR A 118 -13.12 -54.89 42.11
C THR A 118 -13.14 -53.60 41.28
N SER A 119 -12.06 -53.29 40.60
CA SER A 119 -11.93 -52.06 39.79
C SER A 119 -12.80 -52.09 38.53
N THR A 120 -14.02 -51.57 38.60
CA THR A 120 -14.80 -51.18 37.42
C THR A 120 -14.54 -49.70 37.12
N THR A 121 -13.70 -49.42 36.13
CA THR A 121 -13.45 -48.05 35.64
C THR A 121 -14.65 -47.54 34.84
N THR A 122 -15.64 -46.96 35.51
CA THR A 122 -16.62 -46.08 34.87
C THR A 122 -15.93 -44.82 34.40
N SER A 123 -15.51 -44.82 33.13
CA SER A 123 -15.04 -43.62 32.45
C SER A 123 -16.18 -42.61 32.36
N SER A 124 -16.16 -41.61 33.24
CA SER A 124 -17.03 -40.44 33.12
C SER A 124 -16.74 -39.74 31.80
N SER A 125 -17.61 -39.95 30.81
CA SER A 125 -17.57 -39.19 29.57
C SER A 125 -18.02 -37.77 29.86
N THR A 126 -17.05 -36.91 30.20
CA THR A 126 -17.24 -35.47 30.16
C THR A 126 -17.44 -35.11 28.69
N THR A 127 -18.70 -35.03 28.26
CA THR A 127 -19.05 -34.50 26.94
C THR A 127 -18.62 -33.05 26.91
N MET A 128 -17.42 -32.80 26.36
CA MET A 128 -16.98 -31.45 26.05
C MET A 128 -18.04 -30.83 25.15
N SER A 129 -18.69 -29.78 25.66
CA SER A 129 -19.58 -28.97 24.87
C SER A 129 -18.73 -28.31 23.79
N THR A 130 -18.72 -28.88 22.59
CA THR A 130 -18.04 -28.30 21.44
C THR A 130 -18.63 -26.92 21.21
N THR A 131 -17.88 -25.89 21.62
CA THR A 131 -18.11 -24.52 21.15
C THR A 131 -18.14 -24.61 19.63
N SER A 132 -19.29 -24.31 19.03
CA SER A 132 -19.43 -24.36 17.58
C SER A 132 -18.33 -23.48 17.01
N ALA A 133 -17.45 -24.06 16.19
CA ALA A 133 -16.48 -23.26 15.47
C ALA A 133 -17.24 -22.19 14.70
N ILE A 134 -16.84 -20.93 14.86
CA ILE A 134 -17.33 -19.87 13.98
C ILE A 134 -16.79 -20.25 12.60
N ALA A 135 -17.70 -20.52 11.66
CA ALA A 135 -17.34 -20.81 10.28
C ALA A 135 -16.83 -19.51 9.63
N CYS A 136 -15.55 -19.23 9.85
CA CYS A 136 -14.81 -18.24 9.09
C CYS A 136 -14.79 -18.67 7.62
N ASN A 137 -14.91 -17.69 6.72
CA ASN A 137 -15.12 -17.94 5.29
C ASN A 137 -13.80 -18.04 4.53
N LEU A 138 -12.87 -17.12 4.81
CA LEU A 138 -11.44 -17.15 4.46
C LEU A 138 -10.64 -16.42 5.55
N PHE A 139 -11.11 -15.24 5.97
CA PHE A 139 -10.40 -14.38 6.95
C PHE A 139 -11.21 -14.12 8.23
N PHE A 140 -10.48 -13.97 9.34
CA PHE A 140 -10.99 -13.41 10.60
C PHE A 140 -11.17 -11.88 10.52
N ASP A 141 -11.83 -11.29 11.52
CA ASP A 141 -11.97 -9.82 11.64
C ASP A 141 -10.61 -9.11 11.73
N GLN A 142 -10.52 -7.90 11.17
CA GLN A 142 -9.29 -7.10 11.09
C GLN A 142 -8.71 -6.77 12.47
N THR A 143 -7.43 -7.11 12.69
CA THR A 143 -6.62 -6.54 13.78
C THR A 143 -5.92 -5.27 13.30
N THR A 144 -5.92 -4.19 14.09
CA THR A 144 -5.36 -2.89 13.68
C THR A 144 -4.15 -2.45 14.51
N TYR A 145 -3.23 -1.74 13.85
CA TYR A 145 -2.01 -1.17 14.42
C TYR A 145 -1.90 0.30 14.02
N SER A 146 -1.54 1.19 14.95
CA SER A 146 -1.34 2.61 14.63
C SER A 146 -0.15 2.82 13.70
N ALA A 147 -0.30 3.71 12.72
CA ALA A 147 0.73 4.15 11.80
C ALA A 147 1.21 5.58 12.14
N GLY A 148 1.84 6.27 11.19
CA GLY A 148 1.88 7.74 11.13
C GLY A 148 0.61 8.29 10.47
N ALA A 149 0.56 9.61 10.22
CA ALA A 149 -0.64 10.22 9.63
C ALA A 149 -0.74 9.92 8.14
N LYS A 150 -1.93 9.50 7.70
CA LYS A 150 -2.29 9.11 6.33
C LYS A 150 -1.32 8.07 5.76
N PRO A 151 -1.33 6.83 6.31
CA PRO A 151 -0.57 5.72 5.75
C PRO A 151 -1.03 5.44 4.33
N TRP A 152 -0.09 5.31 3.39
CA TRP A 152 -0.38 5.26 1.96
C TRP A 152 0.00 3.91 1.36
N SER A 153 1.28 3.58 1.29
CA SER A 153 1.77 2.29 0.80
C SER A 153 2.16 1.36 1.95
N VAL A 154 1.90 0.06 1.80
CA VAL A 154 2.47 -1.00 2.64
C VAL A 154 3.32 -1.94 1.78
N SER A 155 4.39 -2.46 2.37
CA SER A 155 5.20 -3.56 1.87
C SER A 155 5.60 -4.44 3.06
N VAL A 156 5.99 -5.68 2.81
CA VAL A 156 6.26 -6.67 3.85
C VAL A 156 7.49 -7.49 3.50
N GLY A 157 8.35 -7.75 4.49
CA GLY A 157 9.55 -8.56 4.36
C GLY A 157 10.26 -8.69 5.71
N ASP A 158 11.00 -9.77 5.93
CA ASP A 158 11.81 -9.93 7.14
C ASP A 158 13.02 -8.97 7.08
N VAL A 159 12.94 -7.83 7.77
CA VAL A 159 14.02 -6.83 7.79
C VAL A 159 14.97 -7.02 8.97
N ASN A 160 14.67 -7.97 9.86
CA ASN A 160 15.42 -8.21 11.08
C ASN A 160 16.22 -9.53 11.07
N ASN A 161 15.95 -10.39 10.07
CA ASN A 161 16.51 -11.72 9.81
C ASN A 161 16.14 -12.77 10.87
N ASP A 162 14.90 -12.74 11.39
CA ASP A 162 14.37 -13.77 12.32
C ASP A 162 13.32 -14.73 11.70
N ASN A 163 13.17 -14.68 10.38
CA ASN A 163 12.28 -15.47 9.51
C ASN A 163 10.79 -15.15 9.72
N LYS A 164 10.46 -13.91 10.11
CA LYS A 164 9.09 -13.43 10.23
C LYS A 164 8.92 -12.19 9.36
N PRO A 165 7.91 -12.14 8.47
CA PRO A 165 7.72 -10.96 7.65
C PRO A 165 7.26 -9.75 8.49
N ASP A 166 8.07 -8.69 8.47
CA ASP A 166 7.83 -7.42 9.16
C ASP A 166 7.03 -6.46 8.26
N ILE A 167 6.25 -5.55 8.84
CA ILE A 167 5.41 -4.58 8.10
C ILE A 167 6.16 -3.26 7.94
N ILE A 168 6.23 -2.75 6.70
CA ILE A 168 6.84 -1.46 6.34
C ILE A 168 5.79 -0.58 5.66
N VAL A 169 5.55 0.62 6.17
CA VAL A 169 4.46 1.51 5.71
C VAL A 169 4.95 2.93 5.45
N THR A 170 4.56 3.55 4.33
CA THR A 170 4.76 4.98 4.08
C THR A 170 3.63 5.81 4.68
N ASN A 171 3.97 6.98 5.23
CA ASN A 171 3.02 7.91 5.84
C ASN A 171 3.12 9.25 5.13
N TYR A 172 2.08 9.57 4.36
CA TYR A 172 2.12 10.62 3.35
C TYR A 172 2.30 12.01 3.99
N ASP A 173 1.55 12.31 5.05
CA ASP A 173 1.51 13.65 5.63
C ASP A 173 2.62 13.87 6.69
N THR A 174 3.13 12.81 7.34
CA THR A 174 4.28 12.91 8.27
C THR A 174 5.65 12.83 7.60
N ASN A 175 5.73 12.47 6.31
CA ASN A 175 7.01 12.35 5.56
C ASN A 175 7.95 11.31 6.18
N SER A 176 7.37 10.19 6.62
CA SER A 176 8.06 9.12 7.34
C SER A 176 7.64 7.75 6.83
N ILE A 177 8.52 6.75 7.01
CA ILE A 177 8.09 5.35 7.05
C ILE A 177 7.92 4.89 8.50
N ASN A 178 7.14 3.84 8.68
CA ASN A 178 7.08 3.06 9.90
C ASN A 178 7.43 1.60 9.64
N VAL A 179 8.24 1.03 10.52
CA VAL A 179 8.63 -0.38 10.54
C VAL A 179 8.02 -1.02 11.79
N LEU A 180 7.18 -2.03 11.60
CA LEU A 180 6.47 -2.76 12.65
C LEU A 180 7.03 -4.19 12.64
N LEU A 181 7.88 -4.51 13.61
CA LEU A 181 8.54 -5.82 13.68
C LEU A 181 7.59 -6.91 14.18
N ASN A 182 7.53 -8.05 13.50
CA ASN A 182 6.61 -9.15 13.79
C ASN A 182 7.09 -9.97 15.01
N THR A 183 6.15 -10.42 15.83
CA THR A 183 6.44 -11.31 16.97
C THR A 183 6.47 -12.78 16.57
N GLY A 184 5.78 -13.17 15.49
CA GLY A 184 5.66 -14.54 14.98
C GLY A 184 4.31 -15.19 15.29
N SER A 185 3.24 -14.38 15.36
CA SER A 185 1.87 -14.84 15.62
C SER A 185 0.81 -13.92 15.00
N GLY A 186 1.13 -13.25 13.89
CA GLY A 186 0.29 -12.19 13.33
C GLY A 186 0.18 -10.93 14.19
N THR A 187 1.04 -10.75 15.19
CA THR A 187 1.05 -9.55 16.05
C THR A 187 2.39 -8.85 16.06
N PHE A 188 2.37 -7.51 16.15
CA PHE A 188 3.52 -6.66 15.85
C PHE A 188 3.93 -5.79 17.04
N ASN A 189 5.22 -5.50 17.11
CA ASN A 189 5.82 -4.59 18.08
C ASN A 189 5.43 -3.12 17.82
N ALA A 190 5.70 -2.25 18.79
CA ALA A 190 5.51 -0.81 18.61
C ALA A 190 6.37 -0.27 17.45
N GLN A 191 5.77 0.56 16.60
CA GLN A 191 6.40 1.05 15.38
C GLN A 191 7.70 1.84 15.62
N ILE A 192 8.70 1.58 14.78
CA ILE A 192 9.92 2.38 14.65
C ILE A 192 9.69 3.36 13.50
N THR A 193 9.98 4.65 13.69
CA THR A 193 9.76 5.71 12.67
C THR A 193 11.08 6.16 12.06
N TYR A 194 11.17 6.16 10.73
CA TYR A 194 12.29 6.77 9.99
C TYR A 194 11.77 7.92 9.13
N LEU A 195 12.49 9.06 9.14
CA LEU A 195 12.18 10.20 8.27
C LEU A 195 12.73 9.95 6.86
N VAL A 196 11.91 10.24 5.84
CA VAL A 196 12.23 10.04 4.42
C VAL A 196 12.04 11.35 3.65
N GLY A 197 11.89 11.31 2.33
CA GLY A 197 11.55 12.50 1.55
C GLY A 197 10.09 12.90 1.77
N THR A 198 9.69 14.04 1.18
CA THR A 198 8.33 14.54 1.34
C THR A 198 7.32 13.71 0.55
N GLN A 199 6.16 13.47 1.19
CA GLN A 199 5.01 12.74 0.63
C GLN A 199 5.38 11.35 0.07
N PRO A 200 5.84 10.40 0.90
CA PRO A 200 6.25 9.07 0.45
C PRO A 200 5.03 8.25 -0.02
N GLY A 201 4.96 8.01 -1.34
CA GLY A 201 3.81 7.42 -2.03
C GLY A 201 3.89 5.91 -2.27
N SER A 202 5.09 5.32 -2.24
CA SER A 202 5.27 3.87 -2.42
C SER A 202 6.55 3.40 -1.74
N VAL A 203 6.54 2.14 -1.25
CA VAL A 203 7.70 1.49 -0.64
C VAL A 203 7.89 0.06 -1.16
N ALA A 204 9.14 -0.34 -1.34
CA ALA A 204 9.58 -1.70 -1.61
C ALA A 204 10.65 -2.13 -0.61
N VAL A 205 10.74 -3.45 -0.36
CA VAL A 205 11.65 -4.08 0.62
C VAL A 205 12.44 -5.17 -0.09
N VAL A 206 13.76 -4.99 -0.24
CA VAL A 206 14.64 -5.90 -0.97
C VAL A 206 16.10 -5.56 -0.67
N ASP A 207 16.99 -6.55 -0.65
CA ASP A 207 18.44 -6.32 -0.57
C ASP A 207 18.95 -5.74 -1.91
N VAL A 208 19.46 -4.51 -1.91
CA VAL A 208 20.03 -3.87 -3.12
C VAL A 208 21.57 -3.82 -3.09
N ASN A 209 22.19 -4.36 -2.04
CA ASN A 209 23.63 -4.30 -1.81
C ASN A 209 24.32 -5.69 -1.70
N ASN A 210 23.52 -6.77 -1.72
CA ASN A 210 23.90 -8.18 -1.65
C ASN A 210 24.59 -8.61 -0.33
N ASP A 211 24.24 -7.98 0.80
CA ASP A 211 24.72 -8.36 2.15
C ASP A 211 23.76 -9.26 2.96
N ASN A 212 22.66 -9.70 2.35
CA ASN A 212 21.60 -10.57 2.87
C ASN A 212 20.78 -9.90 3.98
N LYS A 213 20.46 -8.61 3.82
CA LYS A 213 19.51 -7.87 4.65
C LYS A 213 18.60 -7.06 3.73
N PRO A 214 17.26 -7.18 3.81
CA PRO A 214 16.40 -6.36 2.98
C PRO A 214 16.50 -4.87 3.34
N ASP A 215 16.87 -4.06 2.34
CA ASP A 215 16.89 -2.59 2.39
C ASP A 215 15.48 -2.04 2.12
N ILE A 216 15.24 -0.76 2.43
CA ILE A 216 13.96 -0.09 2.14
C ILE A 216 14.13 0.99 1.06
N ILE A 217 13.31 0.90 0.01
CA ILE A 217 13.31 1.83 -1.14
C ILE A 217 11.97 2.57 -1.17
N VAL A 218 11.99 3.90 -1.19
CA VAL A 218 10.79 4.74 -1.02
C VAL A 218 10.66 5.76 -2.16
N ALA A 219 9.51 5.80 -2.83
CA ALA A 219 9.16 6.86 -3.78
C ALA A 219 8.65 8.10 -3.04
N ASN A 220 9.44 9.18 -3.02
CA ASN A 220 9.11 10.43 -2.32
C ASN A 220 8.44 11.43 -3.29
N SER A 221 7.12 11.38 -3.37
CA SER A 221 6.33 12.03 -4.43
C SER A 221 6.51 13.55 -4.45
N GLY A 222 6.51 14.18 -3.27
CA GLY A 222 6.70 15.62 -3.09
C GLY A 222 8.15 16.07 -3.23
N SER A 223 9.12 15.15 -3.22
CA SER A 223 10.56 15.42 -3.38
C SER A 223 11.09 15.09 -4.78
N ASN A 224 10.33 14.38 -5.61
CA ASN A 224 10.73 13.95 -6.96
C ASN A 224 12.04 13.11 -6.97
N ASN A 225 12.18 12.26 -5.95
CA ASN A 225 13.30 11.33 -5.81
C ASN A 225 12.82 9.97 -5.26
N VAL A 226 13.67 8.94 -5.39
CA VAL A 226 13.61 7.76 -4.54
C VAL A 226 14.63 7.89 -3.42
N GLY A 227 14.26 7.45 -2.21
CA GLY A 227 15.17 7.28 -1.07
C GLY A 227 15.51 5.80 -0.89
N VAL A 228 16.78 5.48 -0.69
CA VAL A 228 17.30 4.14 -0.41
C VAL A 228 17.87 4.13 1.01
N LEU A 229 17.26 3.37 1.89
CA LEU A 229 17.63 3.22 3.30
C LEU A 229 18.30 1.85 3.47
N LEU A 230 19.64 1.83 3.50
CA LEU A 230 20.39 0.57 3.64
C LEU A 230 20.31 0.01 5.06
N ASN A 231 20.06 -1.29 5.19
CA ASN A 231 19.86 -1.99 6.45
C ASN A 231 21.19 -2.32 7.13
N THR A 232 21.39 -1.86 8.36
CA THR A 232 22.61 -2.17 9.13
C THR A 232 22.52 -3.54 9.80
N GLY A 233 21.31 -4.05 10.02
CA GLY A 233 20.98 -5.33 10.67
C GLY A 233 19.84 -5.16 11.68
N SER A 234 19.09 -6.25 11.95
CA SER A 234 18.04 -6.28 12.98
C SER A 234 16.98 -5.18 12.85
N GLY A 235 16.57 -4.84 11.62
CA GLY A 235 15.58 -3.80 11.33
C GLY A 235 16.06 -2.36 11.55
N ILE A 236 17.38 -2.13 11.67
CA ILE A 236 17.94 -0.78 11.90
C ILE A 236 18.53 -0.22 10.60
N PHE A 237 17.90 0.83 10.08
CA PHE A 237 18.27 1.44 8.80
C PHE A 237 19.17 2.68 8.92
N ASN A 238 20.02 2.89 7.91
CA ASN A 238 20.74 4.14 7.68
C ASN A 238 19.79 5.28 7.26
N THR A 239 20.27 6.51 7.37
CA THR A 239 19.62 7.67 6.72
C THR A 239 19.59 7.48 5.19
N GLN A 240 18.45 7.80 4.56
CA GLN A 240 18.28 7.61 3.11
C GLN A 240 19.37 8.26 2.25
N THR A 241 19.86 7.53 1.25
CA THR A 241 20.54 8.10 0.08
C THR A 241 19.49 8.37 -1.00
N THR A 242 19.47 9.54 -1.62
CA THR A 242 18.39 9.95 -2.54
C THR A 242 18.83 10.07 -3.99
N TYR A 243 18.06 9.48 -4.91
CA TYR A 243 18.30 9.54 -6.36
C TYR A 243 17.13 10.26 -7.06
N SER A 244 17.42 11.30 -7.83
CA SER A 244 16.40 12.08 -8.55
C SER A 244 15.71 11.24 -9.64
N VAL A 245 14.37 11.31 -9.69
CA VAL A 245 13.54 10.60 -10.68
C VAL A 245 12.73 11.59 -11.52
N GLY A 246 11.62 11.17 -12.12
CA GLY A 246 10.64 12.07 -12.74
C GLY A 246 9.81 12.84 -11.70
N THR A 247 8.76 13.52 -12.18
CA THR A 247 7.94 14.40 -11.34
C THR A 247 6.75 13.66 -10.74
N ASN A 248 6.54 13.79 -9.43
CA ASN A 248 5.52 13.08 -8.66
C ASN A 248 5.61 11.54 -8.81
N PRO A 249 6.70 10.90 -8.35
CA PRO A 249 6.80 9.44 -8.30
C PRO A 249 5.80 8.85 -7.30
N LEU A 250 4.94 7.92 -7.75
CA LEU A 250 3.86 7.35 -6.94
C LEU A 250 3.90 5.81 -6.81
N SER A 251 4.68 5.11 -7.62
CA SER A 251 4.95 3.67 -7.45
C SER A 251 6.41 3.39 -7.74
N VAL A 252 7.04 2.57 -6.88
CA VAL A 252 8.37 2.00 -7.09
C VAL A 252 8.29 0.49 -7.02
N THR A 253 9.02 -0.18 -7.91
CA THR A 253 9.33 -1.61 -7.84
C THR A 253 10.82 -1.83 -8.10
N VAL A 254 11.36 -2.95 -7.66
CA VAL A 254 12.81 -3.20 -7.66
C VAL A 254 13.09 -4.64 -8.09
N VAL A 255 13.85 -4.79 -9.18
CA VAL A 255 14.11 -6.08 -9.86
C VAL A 255 15.25 -5.89 -10.85
N ASP A 256 16.07 -6.92 -11.07
CA ASP A 256 17.10 -6.90 -12.11
C ASP A 256 16.43 -6.87 -13.51
N VAL A 257 16.69 -5.81 -14.29
CA VAL A 257 16.18 -5.68 -15.67
C VAL A 257 17.27 -5.78 -16.73
N ASN A 258 18.50 -6.12 -16.33
CA ASN A 258 19.68 -6.15 -17.18
C ASN A 258 20.42 -7.50 -17.18
N ASN A 259 20.03 -8.42 -16.28
CA ASN A 259 20.56 -9.76 -16.02
C ASN A 259 22.00 -9.80 -15.44
N ASP A 260 22.38 -8.81 -14.61
CA ASP A 260 23.66 -8.77 -13.89
C ASP A 260 23.59 -9.17 -12.40
N ASN A 261 22.42 -9.62 -11.93
CA ASN A 261 22.12 -10.07 -10.56
C ASN A 261 22.20 -8.95 -9.50
N GLN A 262 21.93 -7.70 -9.88
CA GLN A 262 21.78 -6.57 -8.96
C GLN A 262 20.38 -5.95 -9.16
N PRO A 263 19.51 -5.89 -8.13
CA PRO A 263 18.16 -5.36 -8.32
C PRO A 263 18.17 -3.86 -8.70
N ASP A 264 17.59 -3.53 -9.86
CA ASP A 264 17.46 -2.17 -10.40
C ASP A 264 16.17 -1.51 -9.89
N ILE A 265 16.13 -0.18 -9.80
CA ILE A 265 14.94 0.57 -9.34
C ILE A 265 14.12 1.08 -10.55
N ILE A 266 12.83 0.73 -10.59
CA ILE A 266 11.85 1.15 -11.61
C ILE A 266 10.75 2.00 -10.94
N VAL A 267 10.44 3.18 -11.49
CA VAL A 267 9.56 4.18 -10.84
C VAL A 267 8.53 4.76 -11.80
N ALA A 268 7.25 4.74 -11.44
CA ALA A 268 6.17 5.42 -12.16
C ALA A 268 6.04 6.88 -11.71
N ASN A 269 6.20 7.83 -12.63
CA ASN A 269 6.20 9.27 -12.34
C ASN A 269 4.95 9.94 -12.92
N TYR A 270 3.91 10.04 -12.09
CA TYR A 270 2.57 10.47 -12.49
C TYR A 270 2.56 11.81 -13.22
N LYS A 271 3.36 12.79 -12.80
CA LYS A 271 3.27 14.16 -13.33
C LYS A 271 4.22 14.48 -14.50
N SER A 272 5.25 13.66 -14.74
CA SER A 272 6.08 13.76 -15.94
C SER A 272 5.65 12.83 -17.07
N ASN A 273 4.70 11.90 -16.84
CA ASN A 273 4.31 10.85 -17.77
C ASN A 273 5.52 10.00 -18.22
N THR A 274 6.33 9.59 -17.25
CA THR A 274 7.54 8.79 -17.49
C THR A 274 7.66 7.61 -16.52
N VAL A 275 8.26 6.52 -16.98
CA VAL A 275 8.89 5.54 -16.10
C VAL A 275 10.38 5.87 -16.01
N SER A 276 10.92 5.96 -14.80
CA SER A 276 12.36 6.06 -14.56
C SER A 276 12.93 4.68 -14.27
N VAL A 277 14.04 4.33 -14.91
CA VAL A 277 14.84 3.13 -14.62
C VAL A 277 16.22 3.57 -14.14
N LEU A 278 16.61 3.12 -12.95
CA LEU A 278 17.88 3.43 -12.31
C LEU A 278 18.64 2.11 -12.11
N LEU A 279 19.65 1.87 -12.96
CA LEU A 279 20.41 0.63 -12.89
C LEU A 279 21.36 0.64 -11.68
N ASN A 280 21.44 -0.47 -10.95
CA ASN A 280 22.31 -0.64 -9.78
C ASN A 280 23.80 -0.70 -10.20
N THR A 281 24.70 -0.66 -9.22
CA THR A 281 26.16 -0.81 -9.39
C THR A 281 26.78 -1.73 -8.32
N GLY A 282 25.97 -2.54 -7.64
CA GLY A 282 26.40 -3.68 -6.84
C GLY A 282 26.81 -3.33 -5.41
N SER A 283 26.24 -2.25 -4.88
CA SER A 283 26.58 -1.71 -3.55
C SER A 283 25.43 -0.91 -2.92
N GLY A 284 24.19 -1.13 -3.37
CA GLY A 284 23.04 -0.29 -3.02
C GLY A 284 23.14 1.14 -3.57
N THR A 285 23.97 1.35 -4.60
CA THR A 285 24.16 2.65 -5.24
C THR A 285 23.87 2.58 -6.74
N PHE A 286 23.17 3.60 -7.23
CA PHE A 286 22.49 3.54 -8.54
C PHE A 286 23.03 4.58 -9.53
N ASN A 287 22.95 4.23 -10.81
CA ASN A 287 23.18 5.12 -11.94
C ASN A 287 22.12 6.22 -12.02
N ALA A 288 22.40 7.26 -12.81
CA ALA A 288 21.40 8.27 -13.12
C ALA A 288 20.21 7.68 -13.91
N GLN A 289 19.00 8.14 -13.60
CA GLN A 289 17.76 7.70 -14.24
C GLN A 289 17.79 7.77 -15.77
N THR A 290 17.37 6.68 -16.41
CA THR A 290 16.89 6.68 -17.80
C THR A 290 15.37 6.79 -17.79
N ASN A 291 14.80 7.75 -18.53
CA ASN A 291 13.35 7.97 -18.57
C ASN A 291 12.73 7.48 -19.88
N TYR A 292 11.65 6.73 -19.76
CA TYR A 292 10.81 6.26 -20.86
C TYR A 292 9.48 7.01 -20.82
N SER A 293 9.15 7.74 -21.89
CA SER A 293 7.86 8.43 -22.02
C SER A 293 6.73 7.42 -22.17
N ILE A 294 5.65 7.61 -21.42
CA ILE A 294 4.53 6.68 -21.33
C ILE A 294 3.18 7.44 -21.44
N SER A 295 2.07 6.73 -21.48
CA SER A 295 0.72 7.31 -21.47
C SER A 295 0.46 8.15 -20.20
N SER A 296 -0.54 9.03 -20.22
CA SER A 296 -0.69 10.05 -19.18
C SER A 296 -1.15 9.50 -17.82
N GLY A 297 -0.54 10.01 -16.76
CA GLY A 297 -0.88 9.69 -15.37
C GLY A 297 -0.47 8.29 -14.91
N PRO A 298 0.78 7.82 -15.11
CA PRO A 298 1.22 6.51 -14.61
C PRO A 298 1.20 6.46 -13.07
N LEU A 299 0.39 5.59 -12.48
CA LEU A 299 0.22 5.45 -11.02
C LEU A 299 0.91 4.22 -10.42
N SER A 300 0.91 3.10 -11.14
CA SER A 300 1.41 1.80 -10.65
C SER A 300 2.22 1.10 -11.72
N VAL A 301 3.36 0.53 -11.33
CA VAL A 301 4.23 -0.27 -12.20
C VAL A 301 4.43 -1.69 -11.64
N ALA A 302 4.26 -2.67 -12.50
CA ALA A 302 4.64 -4.07 -12.29
C ALA A 302 5.70 -4.46 -13.34
N VAL A 303 6.51 -5.48 -13.02
CA VAL A 303 7.61 -5.93 -13.90
C VAL A 303 7.68 -7.45 -13.92
N VAL A 304 7.52 -8.05 -15.10
CA VAL A 304 7.59 -9.50 -15.35
C VAL A 304 7.80 -9.74 -16.85
N ASP A 305 8.40 -10.87 -17.24
CA ASP A 305 8.45 -11.28 -18.64
C ASP A 305 7.04 -11.65 -19.13
N VAL A 306 6.45 -10.86 -20.03
CA VAL A 306 5.12 -11.14 -20.62
C VAL A 306 5.21 -11.77 -22.01
N ASN A 307 6.42 -11.92 -22.55
CA ASN A 307 6.68 -12.31 -23.93
C ASN A 307 7.42 -13.66 -24.09
N SER A 308 7.90 -14.22 -22.98
CA SER A 308 8.64 -15.47 -22.81
C SER A 308 10.06 -15.47 -23.40
N ASP A 309 10.75 -14.33 -23.42
CA ASP A 309 12.15 -14.22 -23.86
C ASP A 309 13.19 -14.08 -22.72
N SER A 310 12.76 -14.34 -21.49
CA SER A 310 13.57 -14.34 -20.25
C SER A 310 14.15 -12.97 -19.88
N LYS A 311 13.36 -11.91 -20.09
CA LYS A 311 13.68 -10.54 -19.67
C LYS A 311 12.46 -9.92 -19.01
N PRO A 312 12.56 -9.31 -17.83
CA PRO A 312 11.41 -8.66 -17.22
C PRO A 312 10.99 -7.40 -18.00
N ASP A 313 9.76 -7.39 -18.51
CA ASP A 313 9.12 -6.28 -19.21
C ASP A 313 8.45 -5.32 -18.20
N ILE A 314 8.23 -4.05 -18.57
CA ILE A 314 7.58 -3.05 -17.72
C ILE A 314 6.08 -2.92 -18.09
N ILE A 315 5.19 -3.09 -17.10
CA ILE A 315 3.73 -2.95 -17.24
C ILE A 315 3.25 -1.81 -16.33
N VAL A 316 2.47 -0.86 -16.85
CA VAL A 316 2.07 0.36 -16.10
C VAL A 316 0.59 0.69 -16.27
N ALA A 317 -0.08 0.97 -15.15
CA ALA A 317 -1.44 1.54 -15.12
C ALA A 317 -1.37 3.07 -15.26
N ASN A 318 -2.03 3.62 -16.29
CA ASN A 318 -2.00 5.05 -16.64
C ASN A 318 -3.40 5.67 -16.46
N TYR A 319 -3.62 6.24 -15.28
CA TYR A 319 -4.92 6.70 -14.78
C TYR A 319 -5.57 7.73 -15.71
N ASP A 320 -4.88 8.84 -16.02
CA ASP A 320 -5.43 9.95 -16.81
C ASP A 320 -5.80 9.52 -18.25
N SER A 321 -5.17 8.48 -18.80
CA SER A 321 -5.41 8.00 -20.18
C SER A 321 -6.35 6.79 -20.29
N SER A 322 -6.80 6.20 -19.18
CA SER A 322 -7.58 4.96 -19.18
C SER A 322 -6.91 3.82 -19.98
N SER A 323 -5.61 3.63 -19.76
CA SER A 323 -4.83 2.62 -20.48
C SER A 323 -3.80 1.90 -19.61
N VAL A 324 -3.49 0.66 -19.95
CA VAL A 324 -2.26 -0.01 -19.53
C VAL A 324 -1.21 0.12 -20.63
N SER A 325 0.04 0.34 -20.26
CA SER A 325 1.17 0.37 -21.19
C SER A 325 2.17 -0.73 -20.86
N VAL A 326 2.65 -1.42 -21.90
CA VAL A 326 3.65 -2.49 -21.83
C VAL A 326 4.88 -2.04 -22.61
N LEU A 327 6.05 -2.08 -21.97
CA LEU A 327 7.35 -1.72 -22.56
C LEU A 327 8.22 -2.98 -22.54
N LEU A 328 8.45 -3.57 -23.72
CA LEU A 328 9.22 -4.81 -23.84
C LEU A 328 10.72 -4.55 -23.69
N ASN A 329 11.40 -5.37 -22.89
CA ASN A 329 12.82 -5.24 -22.55
C ASN A 329 13.71 -5.79 -23.67
N THR A 330 14.78 -5.07 -24.01
CA THR A 330 15.74 -5.52 -25.03
C THR A 330 16.81 -6.47 -24.47
N GLY A 331 17.00 -6.49 -23.15
CA GLY A 331 17.91 -7.41 -22.42
C GLY A 331 19.16 -6.74 -21.85
N SER A 332 19.10 -5.44 -21.56
CA SER A 332 20.22 -4.66 -21.01
C SER A 332 19.74 -3.43 -20.21
N GLY A 333 18.64 -3.57 -19.46
CA GLY A 333 17.99 -2.45 -18.75
C GLY A 333 17.39 -1.39 -19.69
N THR A 334 17.28 -1.70 -20.98
CA THR A 334 16.79 -0.79 -22.01
C THR A 334 15.54 -1.31 -22.70
N PHE A 335 14.54 -0.46 -22.84
CA PHE A 335 13.18 -0.85 -23.21
C PHE A 335 12.74 -0.27 -24.55
N ASN A 336 11.87 -1.01 -25.24
CA ASN A 336 11.19 -0.55 -26.45
C ASN A 336 10.16 0.55 -26.14
N ALA A 337 9.68 1.22 -27.19
CA ALA A 337 8.54 2.15 -27.07
C ALA A 337 7.27 1.40 -26.61
N GLN A 338 6.42 2.10 -25.86
CA GLN A 338 5.22 1.50 -25.28
C GLN A 338 4.26 0.90 -26.33
N ILE A 339 3.71 -0.26 -26.01
CA ILE A 339 2.47 -0.81 -26.56
C ILE A 339 1.36 -0.44 -25.57
N THR A 340 0.21 0.03 -26.04
CA THR A 340 -0.84 0.57 -25.17
C THR A 340 -2.17 -0.15 -25.38
N TYR A 341 -2.77 -0.61 -24.28
CA TYR A 341 -4.04 -1.33 -24.22
C TYR A 341 -5.09 -0.47 -23.49
N SER A 342 -6.24 -0.24 -24.13
CA SER A 342 -7.35 0.50 -23.51
C SER A 342 -8.04 -0.32 -22.43
N VAL A 343 -8.36 0.31 -21.31
CA VAL A 343 -9.10 -0.27 -20.17
C VAL A 343 -10.24 0.66 -19.74
N THR A 344 -11.06 0.26 -18.77
CA THR A 344 -12.07 1.16 -18.18
C THR A 344 -11.43 2.32 -17.40
N SER A 345 -12.21 3.35 -17.07
CA SER A 345 -11.70 4.62 -16.53
C SER A 345 -10.98 4.47 -15.19
N GLY A 346 -9.87 5.18 -15.07
CA GLY A 346 -9.08 5.33 -13.85
C GLY A 346 -8.28 4.10 -13.42
N PRO A 347 -7.50 3.42 -14.28
CA PRO A 347 -6.65 2.32 -13.87
C PRO A 347 -5.58 2.81 -12.87
N TYR A 348 -5.65 2.33 -11.63
CA TYR A 348 -4.87 2.84 -10.50
C TYR A 348 -3.71 1.90 -10.13
N SER A 349 -4.00 0.60 -10.05
CA SER A 349 -3.03 -0.45 -9.72
C SER A 349 -3.07 -1.56 -10.75
N VAL A 350 -1.90 -2.13 -11.05
CA VAL A 350 -1.74 -3.30 -11.90
C VAL A 350 -0.99 -4.41 -11.15
N ALA A 351 -1.50 -5.63 -11.29
CA ALA A 351 -0.82 -6.87 -10.93
C ALA A 351 -0.72 -7.75 -12.18
N VAL A 352 0.28 -8.63 -12.25
CA VAL A 352 0.52 -9.47 -13.44
C VAL A 352 0.87 -10.90 -12.99
N VAL A 353 0.05 -11.87 -13.37
CA VAL A 353 0.23 -13.31 -13.08
C VAL A 353 -0.63 -14.11 -14.06
N ASP A 354 -0.25 -15.36 -14.35
CA ASP A 354 -1.15 -16.29 -15.04
C ASP A 354 -2.38 -16.57 -14.15
N VAL A 355 -3.60 -16.28 -14.65
CA VAL A 355 -4.86 -16.60 -13.96
C VAL A 355 -5.68 -17.67 -14.69
N ASN A 356 -5.17 -18.21 -15.79
CA ASN A 356 -5.88 -19.12 -16.69
C ASN A 356 -5.20 -20.50 -16.87
N ASN A 357 -4.00 -20.68 -16.31
CA ASN A 357 -3.14 -21.86 -16.32
C ASN A 357 -2.51 -22.21 -17.69
N ASP A 358 -2.28 -21.22 -18.56
CA ASP A 358 -1.57 -21.42 -19.84
C ASP A 358 -0.06 -21.14 -19.79
N ASN A 359 0.47 -20.69 -18.64
CA ASN A 359 1.85 -20.27 -18.36
C ASN A 359 2.24 -18.91 -18.96
N GLN A 360 1.27 -18.06 -19.34
CA GLN A 360 1.50 -16.71 -19.86
C GLN A 360 0.97 -15.67 -18.86
N PRO A 361 1.78 -14.73 -18.34
CA PRO A 361 1.30 -13.78 -17.33
C PRO A 361 0.22 -12.84 -17.89
N ASP A 362 -0.97 -12.89 -17.28
CA ASP A 362 -2.13 -12.03 -17.58
C ASP A 362 -2.06 -10.71 -16.80
N ILE A 363 -2.71 -9.65 -17.30
CA ILE A 363 -2.73 -8.33 -16.64
C ILE A 363 -4.05 -8.13 -15.89
N ILE A 364 -3.96 -7.83 -14.59
CA ILE A 364 -5.09 -7.54 -13.69
C ILE A 364 -5.02 -6.07 -13.28
N VAL A 365 -6.13 -5.33 -13.41
CA VAL A 365 -6.16 -3.87 -13.24
C VAL A 365 -7.29 -3.42 -12.32
N ALA A 366 -6.98 -2.65 -11.27
CA ALA A 366 -7.96 -1.94 -10.45
C ALA A 366 -8.41 -0.64 -11.15
N ASN A 367 -9.66 -0.56 -11.59
CA ASN A 367 -10.20 0.59 -12.34
C ASN A 367 -11.03 1.50 -11.41
N PHE A 368 -10.36 2.45 -10.77
CA PHE A 368 -10.85 3.31 -9.67
C PHE A 368 -12.14 4.06 -9.98
N ASP A 369 -12.22 4.77 -11.11
CA ASP A 369 -13.43 5.53 -11.46
C ASP A 369 -14.61 4.62 -11.84
N SER A 370 -14.29 3.38 -12.22
CA SER A 370 -15.20 2.43 -12.86
C SER A 370 -15.69 1.32 -11.93
N ASN A 371 -15.26 1.31 -10.66
CA ASN A 371 -15.70 0.40 -9.59
C ASN A 371 -15.65 -1.09 -9.99
N ASN A 372 -14.57 -1.48 -10.67
CA ASN A 372 -14.35 -2.84 -11.14
C ASN A 372 -12.87 -3.20 -11.16
N VAL A 373 -12.58 -4.49 -11.08
CA VAL A 373 -11.29 -5.06 -11.51
C VAL A 373 -11.47 -5.56 -12.94
N GLY A 374 -10.46 -5.36 -13.80
CA GLY A 374 -10.48 -5.84 -15.17
C GLY A 374 -9.24 -6.67 -15.51
N VAL A 375 -9.47 -7.79 -16.19
CA VAL A 375 -8.47 -8.79 -16.57
C VAL A 375 -8.26 -8.74 -18.08
N LEU A 376 -7.02 -8.66 -18.52
CA LEU A 376 -6.60 -8.74 -19.92
C LEU A 376 -5.76 -10.02 -20.06
N LEU A 377 -6.34 -11.06 -20.65
CA LEU A 377 -5.65 -12.33 -20.83
C LEU A 377 -4.55 -12.21 -21.90
N ASN A 378 -3.39 -12.82 -21.67
CA ASN A 378 -2.26 -12.83 -22.58
C ASN A 378 -2.58 -13.75 -23.78
N ALA A 379 -2.58 -13.21 -25.00
CA ALA A 379 -2.71 -13.97 -26.24
C ALA A 379 -1.36 -14.55 -26.72
N GLY A 380 -0.29 -14.29 -25.98
CA GLY A 380 1.08 -14.73 -26.23
C GLY A 380 1.99 -13.64 -26.76
N SER A 381 3.31 -13.82 -26.54
CA SER A 381 4.37 -12.90 -26.98
C SER A 381 4.14 -11.44 -26.58
N GLY A 382 3.63 -11.19 -25.37
CA GLY A 382 3.37 -9.84 -24.85
C GLY A 382 2.17 -9.14 -25.48
N THR A 383 1.29 -9.87 -26.17
CA THR A 383 0.07 -9.32 -26.77
C THR A 383 -1.15 -9.68 -25.92
N PHE A 384 -2.00 -8.69 -25.61
CA PHE A 384 -3.11 -8.87 -24.67
C PHE A 384 -4.49 -8.75 -25.33
N ASN A 385 -5.42 -9.57 -24.85
CA ASN A 385 -6.83 -9.53 -25.24
C ASN A 385 -7.54 -8.29 -24.67
N ALA A 386 -8.75 -8.01 -25.20
CA ALA A 386 -9.60 -6.96 -24.66
C ALA A 386 -10.01 -7.25 -23.19
N GLN A 387 -10.07 -6.20 -22.37
CA GLN A 387 -10.37 -6.30 -20.95
C GLN A 387 -11.76 -6.91 -20.68
N THR A 388 -11.81 -7.96 -19.87
CA THR A 388 -13.03 -8.49 -19.23
C THR A 388 -13.12 -7.93 -17.81
N THR A 389 -14.29 -7.47 -17.36
CA THR A 389 -14.43 -6.77 -16.07
C THR A 389 -15.34 -7.49 -15.08
N TYR A 390 -14.99 -7.37 -13.80
CA TYR A 390 -15.66 -7.95 -12.64
C TYR A 390 -15.92 -6.86 -11.60
N SER A 391 -17.12 -6.82 -11.03
CA SER A 391 -17.48 -5.83 -10.01
C SER A 391 -16.55 -5.87 -8.80
N ALA A 392 -16.27 -4.68 -8.25
CA ALA A 392 -15.59 -4.48 -7.00
C ALA A 392 -16.35 -3.43 -6.17
N GLY A 393 -15.85 -3.13 -4.97
CA GLY A 393 -16.30 -1.99 -4.17
C GLY A 393 -16.09 -0.62 -4.84
N ALA A 394 -16.39 0.43 -4.09
CA ALA A 394 -16.30 1.79 -4.59
C ALA A 394 -14.85 2.29 -4.57
N SER A 395 -14.35 2.71 -5.73
CA SER A 395 -12.97 3.15 -5.95
C SER A 395 -11.90 2.12 -5.56
N PRO A 396 -11.74 1.01 -6.31
CA PRO A 396 -10.63 0.08 -6.14
C PRO A 396 -9.28 0.79 -6.38
N VAL A 397 -8.35 0.65 -5.43
CA VAL A 397 -7.04 1.36 -5.44
C VAL A 397 -5.86 0.44 -5.68
N SER A 398 -5.73 -0.64 -4.90
CA SER A 398 -4.60 -1.57 -4.99
C SER A 398 -5.09 -3.00 -5.19
N VAL A 399 -4.57 -3.68 -6.20
CA VAL A 399 -4.87 -5.09 -6.49
C VAL A 399 -3.64 -5.96 -6.32
N THR A 400 -3.84 -7.16 -5.81
CA THR A 400 -2.86 -8.26 -5.76
C THR A 400 -3.55 -9.58 -6.13
N VAL A 401 -2.79 -10.61 -6.45
CA VAL A 401 -3.33 -11.89 -6.92
C VAL A 401 -2.52 -13.04 -6.30
N VAL A 402 -3.22 -14.00 -5.69
CA VAL A 402 -2.65 -15.10 -4.89
C VAL A 402 -3.71 -16.17 -4.64
N ASP A 403 -3.35 -17.45 -4.66
CA ASP A 403 -4.26 -18.52 -4.23
C ASP A 403 -4.51 -18.40 -2.72
N VAL A 404 -5.69 -17.94 -2.30
CA VAL A 404 -6.05 -17.87 -0.87
C VAL A 404 -6.79 -19.12 -0.40
N ASN A 405 -7.52 -19.77 -1.30
CA ASN A 405 -8.42 -20.87 -0.94
C ASN A 405 -7.73 -22.27 -0.96
N SER A 406 -6.49 -22.33 -1.47
CA SER A 406 -5.66 -23.53 -1.69
C SER A 406 -6.13 -24.48 -2.81
N ASP A 407 -6.81 -23.97 -3.85
CA ASP A 407 -7.21 -24.74 -5.04
C ASP A 407 -6.21 -24.67 -6.22
N SER A 408 -5.08 -23.99 -6.03
CA SER A 408 -4.00 -23.76 -7.00
C SER A 408 -4.31 -22.76 -8.12
N ASN A 409 -5.41 -22.00 -8.06
CA ASN A 409 -5.71 -20.93 -9.02
C ASN A 409 -5.56 -19.56 -8.32
N PRO A 410 -4.74 -18.61 -8.85
CA PRO A 410 -4.57 -17.32 -8.20
C PRO A 410 -5.87 -16.50 -8.13
N ASP A 411 -6.30 -16.16 -6.91
CA ASP A 411 -7.48 -15.36 -6.60
C ASP A 411 -7.14 -13.87 -6.58
N ILE A 412 -8.08 -13.00 -6.98
CA ILE A 412 -7.88 -11.54 -6.98
C ILE A 412 -8.27 -10.97 -5.61
N ILE A 413 -7.42 -10.10 -5.04
CA ILE A 413 -7.74 -9.32 -3.83
C ILE A 413 -7.54 -7.84 -4.09
N VAL A 414 -8.51 -7.00 -3.71
CA VAL A 414 -8.51 -5.56 -4.01
C VAL A 414 -9.00 -4.70 -2.84
N THR A 415 -8.29 -3.60 -2.55
CA THR A 415 -8.73 -2.55 -1.59
C THR A 415 -9.64 -1.53 -2.28
N ASN A 416 -10.78 -1.18 -1.66
CA ASN A 416 -11.70 -0.17 -2.20
C ASN A 416 -11.85 1.03 -1.26
N PHE A 417 -11.36 2.18 -1.73
CA PHE A 417 -11.13 3.38 -0.94
C PHE A 417 -12.40 4.13 -0.51
N LEU A 418 -13.51 4.02 -1.25
CA LEU A 418 -14.78 4.70 -0.94
C LEU A 418 -15.84 3.77 -0.32
N SER A 419 -15.59 2.46 -0.23
CA SER A 419 -16.48 1.50 0.45
C SER A 419 -15.88 0.86 1.71
N ASP A 420 -14.73 1.35 2.17
CA ASP A 420 -14.06 0.94 3.42
C ASP A 420 -13.98 -0.59 3.58
N ASN A 421 -13.58 -1.28 2.49
CA ASN A 421 -13.57 -2.73 2.42
C ASN A 421 -12.45 -3.28 1.52
N VAL A 422 -12.17 -4.57 1.72
CA VAL A 422 -11.35 -5.41 0.83
C VAL A 422 -12.29 -6.44 0.19
N ASP A 423 -12.20 -6.62 -1.12
CA ASP A 423 -12.89 -7.70 -1.83
C ASP A 423 -11.90 -8.81 -2.20
N VAL A 424 -12.34 -10.06 -2.05
CA VAL A 424 -11.70 -11.25 -2.63
C VAL A 424 -12.60 -11.80 -3.74
N LEU A 425 -12.07 -11.93 -4.95
CA LEU A 425 -12.75 -12.53 -6.10
C LEU A 425 -12.07 -13.88 -6.39
N LEU A 426 -12.76 -14.97 -6.06
CA LEU A 426 -12.21 -16.32 -6.24
C LEU A 426 -12.19 -16.71 -7.73
N ASN A 427 -11.08 -17.27 -8.19
CA ASN A 427 -10.88 -17.74 -9.55
C ASN A 427 -11.72 -19.02 -9.82
N THR A 428 -11.84 -19.40 -11.08
CA THR A 428 -12.44 -20.68 -11.53
C THR A 428 -11.42 -21.56 -12.29
N GLY A 429 -10.16 -21.14 -12.33
CA GLY A 429 -9.05 -21.81 -13.00
C GLY A 429 -8.99 -21.58 -14.51
N THR A 430 -9.70 -20.57 -15.01
CA THR A 430 -9.85 -20.26 -16.45
C THR A 430 -9.79 -18.76 -16.75
N GLY A 431 -9.16 -17.95 -15.90
CA GLY A 431 -9.15 -16.49 -16.02
C GLY A 431 -10.51 -15.83 -15.80
N THR A 432 -11.47 -16.57 -15.24
CA THR A 432 -12.82 -16.10 -14.90
C THR A 432 -13.08 -16.19 -13.41
N PHE A 433 -13.76 -15.18 -12.87
CA PHE A 433 -13.86 -14.97 -11.42
C PHE A 433 -15.31 -14.99 -10.92
N ASN A 434 -15.48 -15.47 -9.70
CA ASN A 434 -16.72 -15.48 -8.96
C ASN A 434 -17.11 -14.07 -8.50
N ALA A 435 -18.33 -13.93 -7.97
CA ALA A 435 -18.75 -12.69 -7.31
C ALA A 435 -17.89 -12.42 -6.06
N GLN A 436 -17.61 -11.14 -5.81
CA GLN A 436 -16.79 -10.65 -4.71
C GLN A 436 -17.25 -11.13 -3.31
N ILE A 437 -16.29 -11.53 -2.49
CA ILE A 437 -16.43 -11.77 -1.05
C ILE A 437 -15.86 -10.55 -0.32
N THR A 438 -16.74 -9.75 0.27
CA THR A 438 -16.38 -8.45 0.85
C THR A 438 -16.10 -8.53 2.35
N TYR A 439 -14.96 -8.00 2.78
CA TYR A 439 -14.56 -7.81 4.18
C TYR A 439 -14.53 -6.31 4.49
N SER A 440 -15.35 -5.84 5.44
CA SER A 440 -15.28 -4.45 5.93
C SER A 440 -14.03 -4.22 6.77
N VAL A 441 -13.37 -3.07 6.58
CA VAL A 441 -12.09 -2.75 7.20
C VAL A 441 -12.04 -1.30 7.73
N GLY A 442 -10.85 -0.80 8.07
CA GLY A 442 -10.61 0.60 8.42
C GLY A 442 -10.93 1.58 7.28
N THR A 443 -10.97 2.88 7.59
CA THR A 443 -11.43 3.89 6.64
C THR A 443 -10.38 4.21 5.58
N ASN A 444 -10.84 4.33 4.34
CA ASN A 444 -10.07 4.66 3.15
C ASN A 444 -8.82 3.75 2.97
N PRO A 445 -9.01 2.43 2.76
CA PRO A 445 -7.91 1.52 2.49
C PRO A 445 -7.24 1.87 1.15
N ILE A 446 -5.91 1.96 1.13
CA ILE A 446 -5.13 2.32 -0.07
C ILE A 446 -4.37 1.11 -0.60
N SER A 447 -3.34 0.65 0.11
CA SER A 447 -2.37 -0.34 -0.39
C SER A 447 -2.52 -1.67 0.32
N ILE A 448 -2.27 -2.77 -0.40
CA ILE A 448 -2.39 -4.15 0.06
C ILE A 448 -1.07 -4.92 -0.13
N ALA A 449 -0.76 -5.81 0.80
CA ALA A 449 0.31 -6.81 0.72
C ALA A 449 -0.22 -8.13 1.28
N VAL A 450 0.25 -9.27 0.75
CA VAL A 450 -0.21 -10.61 1.16
C VAL A 450 0.99 -11.51 1.42
N VAL A 451 0.99 -12.17 2.58
CA VAL A 451 2.07 -13.02 3.09
C VAL A 451 1.60 -13.70 4.37
N ASP A 452 2.12 -14.89 4.69
CA ASP A 452 1.94 -15.49 6.02
C ASP A 452 2.67 -14.63 7.08
N VAL A 453 1.93 -14.01 8.00
CA VAL A 453 2.50 -13.26 9.15
C VAL A 453 2.39 -14.00 10.47
N ASN A 454 1.82 -15.20 10.49
CA ASN A 454 1.50 -15.98 11.69
C ASN A 454 2.19 -17.36 11.78
N SER A 455 2.85 -17.79 10.71
CA SER A 455 3.58 -19.05 10.50
C SER A 455 2.71 -20.31 10.44
N ASP A 456 1.48 -20.21 9.94
CA ASP A 456 0.59 -21.36 9.67
C ASP A 456 0.63 -21.86 8.22
N ASN A 457 1.40 -21.19 7.35
CA ASN A 457 1.53 -21.41 5.90
C ASN A 457 0.29 -20.99 5.08
N LYS A 458 -0.50 -20.03 5.58
CA LYS A 458 -1.63 -19.43 4.85
C LYS A 458 -1.36 -17.95 4.51
N PRO A 459 -1.89 -17.43 3.39
CA PRO A 459 -1.68 -16.05 2.99
C PRO A 459 -2.57 -15.09 3.81
N ASP A 460 -1.99 -14.39 4.79
CA ASP A 460 -2.66 -13.31 5.51
C ASP A 460 -2.64 -12.00 4.69
N ILE A 461 -3.66 -11.15 4.83
CA ILE A 461 -3.74 -9.86 4.13
C ILE A 461 -3.34 -8.72 5.08
N THR A 462 -2.38 -7.88 4.68
CA THR A 462 -2.02 -6.62 5.36
C THR A 462 -2.35 -5.42 4.46
N PHE A 463 -2.86 -4.32 5.03
CA PHE A 463 -3.19 -3.11 4.26
C PHE A 463 -3.15 -1.81 5.06
N SER A 464 -2.91 -0.69 4.36
CA SER A 464 -2.90 0.68 4.89
C SER A 464 -4.30 1.32 4.86
N ASN A 465 -4.74 1.93 5.96
CA ASN A 465 -6.03 2.60 6.12
C ASN A 465 -5.80 4.10 6.30
N SER A 466 -5.84 4.84 5.19
CA SER A 466 -5.39 6.23 5.12
C SER A 466 -6.30 7.21 5.87
N GLY A 467 -7.55 6.83 6.14
CA GLY A 467 -8.54 7.63 6.85
C GLY A 467 -8.62 7.35 8.36
N SER A 468 -7.87 6.36 8.87
CA SER A 468 -7.85 5.97 10.29
C SER A 468 -6.45 5.92 10.91
N ASP A 469 -5.43 6.44 10.21
CA ASP A 469 -4.02 6.46 10.65
C ASP A 469 -3.52 5.09 11.15
N SER A 470 -3.90 4.02 10.43
CA SER A 470 -3.65 2.64 10.84
C SER A 470 -3.26 1.70 9.71
N VAL A 471 -2.48 0.68 10.06
CA VAL A 471 -2.39 -0.59 9.34
C VAL A 471 -3.46 -1.52 9.89
N GLY A 472 -3.87 -2.52 9.14
CA GLY A 472 -4.41 -3.72 9.76
C GLY A 472 -4.18 -4.98 8.96
N VAL A 473 -4.50 -6.08 9.63
CA VAL A 473 -4.20 -7.45 9.22
C VAL A 473 -5.48 -8.27 9.33
N LEU A 474 -5.83 -8.97 8.25
CA LEU A 474 -6.83 -10.01 8.20
C LEU A 474 -6.08 -11.34 8.18
N LEU A 475 -6.13 -12.09 9.29
CA LEU A 475 -5.52 -13.41 9.38
C LEU A 475 -6.41 -14.46 8.71
N HIS A 476 -5.82 -15.39 7.98
CA HIS A 476 -6.53 -16.50 7.33
C HIS A 476 -6.99 -17.55 8.36
N CYS A 477 -7.92 -18.44 7.98
CA CYS A 477 -8.49 -19.47 8.86
C CYS A 477 -8.45 -20.88 8.27
#